data_AF-A0A5C8SYR7-F1
#
_entry.id   AF-A0A5C8SYR7-F1
#
_cell.length_a   1.000
_cell.length_b   1.000
_cell.length_c   1.000
_cell.angle_alpha   90.00
_cell.angle_beta   90.00
_cell.angle_gamma   90.00
#
_symmetry.space_group_name_H-M   'P 1'
#
loop_
_entity.id
_entity.type
_entity.pdbx_description
1 polymer ?
#
loop_
_entity_poly.entity_id
_entity_poly.type
_entity_poly.pdbx_seq_one_letter_code
_entity_poly.pdbx_strand_id
1 'polypeptide(L)'
;HGVATEAGFVERLALFFANHFAVSADKGPVRVLAGAFEREAIRPHVLGRFADMLRAVQRHPAMLIYLDNQRSVGPGSVAGARRGLGLNENLARETLELHTLGVDGGYGQADVTALAAVLTGRGWVPPRADRPDAGRFLFSPNRHEPGPATILGRTYEPGGLEQGDAVLDALARHPATAHHLARKLATHFIADDPPDGAVARLATAYREG
;
A
#
# COMPACT_ATOMS: atom_id res chain seq x y z
N HIS A 1 -5.73 -11.68 30.65
CA HIS A 1 -6.53 -10.52 31.11
C HIS A 1 -6.31 -9.24 30.28
N GLY A 2 -6.13 -9.32 28.95
CA GLY A 2 -6.07 -8.15 28.05
C GLY A 2 -7.30 -7.97 27.15
N VAL A 3 -8.36 -8.74 27.41
CA VAL A 3 -9.57 -8.85 26.57
C VAL A 3 -10.65 -7.81 26.96
N ALA A 4 -10.45 -7.05 28.04
CA ALA A 4 -11.47 -6.15 28.60
C ALA A 4 -11.10 -4.66 28.59
N THR A 5 -10.12 -4.24 27.79
CA THR A 5 -9.82 -2.82 27.59
C THR A 5 -9.86 -2.48 26.11
N GLU A 6 -10.48 -1.36 25.77
CA GLU A 6 -10.51 -0.80 24.41
C GLU A 6 -9.08 -0.63 23.85
N ALA A 7 -8.14 -0.25 24.72
CA ALA A 7 -6.71 -0.21 24.41
C ALA A 7 -6.13 -1.56 23.94
N GLY A 8 -6.58 -2.68 24.52
CA GLY A 8 -6.11 -4.02 24.13
C GLY A 8 -6.60 -4.46 22.76
N PHE A 9 -7.82 -4.06 22.37
CA PHE A 9 -8.36 -4.36 21.04
C PHE A 9 -7.69 -3.51 19.95
N VAL A 10 -7.56 -2.20 20.18
CA VAL A 10 -6.88 -1.29 19.24
C VAL A 10 -5.43 -1.71 19.01
N GLU A 11 -4.73 -2.13 20.07
CA GLU A 11 -3.36 -2.62 19.95
C GLU A 11 -3.27 -3.89 19.09
N ARG A 12 -4.21 -4.83 19.27
CA ARG A 12 -4.28 -6.02 18.41
C ARG A 12 -4.57 -5.68 16.96
N LEU A 13 -5.43 -4.69 16.68
CA LEU A 13 -5.66 -4.21 15.32
C LEU A 13 -4.41 -3.55 14.74
N ALA A 14 -3.69 -2.74 15.52
CA ALA A 14 -2.45 -2.12 15.07
C ALA A 14 -1.40 -3.18 14.70
N LEU A 15 -1.25 -4.22 15.54
CA LEU A 15 -0.38 -5.36 15.25
C LEU A 15 -0.85 -6.15 14.03
N PHE A 16 -2.16 -6.37 13.88
CA PHE A 16 -2.72 -7.01 12.70
C PHE A 16 -2.34 -6.25 11.43
N PHE A 17 -2.54 -4.93 11.39
CA PHE A 17 -2.23 -4.12 10.21
C PHE A 17 -0.73 -3.97 9.98
N ALA A 18 0.07 -3.84 11.05
CA ALA A 18 1.52 -3.88 10.94
C ALA A 18 1.97 -5.18 10.27
N ASN A 19 1.45 -6.33 10.68
CA ASN A 19 1.73 -7.62 10.03
C ASN A 19 1.12 -7.75 8.62
N HIS A 20 -0.04 -7.15 8.38
CA HIS A 20 -0.69 -7.18 7.06
C HIS A 20 0.17 -6.49 6.00
N PHE A 21 0.83 -5.38 6.35
CA PHE A 21 1.72 -4.62 5.44
C PHE A 21 3.20 -4.99 5.58
N ALA A 22 3.61 -5.63 6.68
CA ALA A 22 4.97 -6.11 6.86
C ALA A 22 5.15 -7.49 6.22
N VAL A 23 5.70 -7.50 5.00
CA VAL A 23 6.22 -8.73 4.38
C VAL A 23 7.70 -8.87 4.82
N SER A 24 8.15 -10.11 5.04
CA SER A 24 9.47 -10.57 5.55
C SER A 24 10.54 -9.51 5.88
N ALA A 25 10.90 -9.38 7.16
CA ALA A 25 11.88 -8.44 7.71
C ALA A 25 13.36 -8.66 7.30
N ASP A 26 13.62 -9.15 6.08
CA ASP A 26 14.98 -9.52 5.62
C ASP A 26 15.78 -8.34 5.03
N LYS A 27 15.16 -7.18 4.79
CA LYS A 27 15.86 -6.00 4.27
C LYS A 27 16.32 -5.06 5.40
N GLY A 28 17.62 -5.09 5.70
CA GLY A 28 18.26 -4.40 6.84
C GLY A 28 17.79 -2.98 7.18
N PRO A 29 17.72 -2.01 6.24
CA PRO A 29 17.29 -0.63 6.53
C PRO A 29 15.85 -0.50 7.03
N VAL A 30 15.00 -1.50 6.74
CA VAL A 30 13.57 -1.49 7.10
C VAL A 30 13.38 -1.74 8.59
N ARG A 31 14.28 -2.49 9.25
CA ARG A 31 14.23 -2.70 10.71
C ARG A 31 14.30 -1.39 11.50
N VAL A 32 15.09 -0.41 11.01
CA VAL A 32 15.22 0.90 11.67
C VAL A 32 13.96 1.75 11.48
N LEU A 33 13.26 1.58 10.34
CA LEU A 33 12.07 2.36 10.02
C LEU A 33 10.76 1.69 10.46
N ALA A 34 10.79 0.44 10.94
CA ALA A 34 9.59 -0.31 11.32
C ALA A 34 8.77 0.40 12.41
N GLY A 35 9.42 0.90 13.46
CA GLY A 35 8.73 1.65 14.51
C GLY A 35 8.14 2.98 14.03
N ALA A 36 8.80 3.67 13.10
CA ALA A 36 8.26 4.89 12.48
C ALA A 36 7.06 4.57 11.58
N PHE A 37 7.17 3.52 10.77
CA PHE A 37 6.11 3.03 9.90
C PHE A 37 4.82 2.72 10.67
N GLU A 38 4.93 1.99 11.79
CA GLU A 38 3.77 1.69 12.63
C GLU A 38 3.13 2.97 13.20
N ARG A 39 3.94 3.87 13.75
CA ARG A 39 3.46 5.12 14.37
C ARG A 39 2.87 6.12 13.38
N GLU A 40 3.37 6.15 12.16
CA GLU A 40 3.06 7.19 11.17
C GLU A 40 2.06 6.72 10.11
N ALA A 41 2.08 5.44 9.73
CA ALA A 41 1.23 4.92 8.66
C ALA A 41 0.11 3.98 9.15
N ILE A 42 0.26 3.33 10.30
CA ILE A 42 -0.71 2.34 10.81
C ILE A 42 -1.58 2.93 11.91
N ARG A 43 -0.97 3.30 13.05
CA ARG A 43 -1.69 3.74 14.26
C ARG A 43 -2.65 4.91 14.03
N PRO A 44 -2.33 5.95 13.24
CA PRO A 44 -3.25 7.06 13.01
C PRO A 44 -4.52 6.66 12.26
N HIS A 45 -4.50 5.55 11.54
CA HIS A 45 -5.57 5.11 10.66
C HIS A 45 -6.25 3.81 11.11
N VAL A 46 -5.85 3.24 12.26
CA VAL A 46 -6.25 1.89 12.71
C VAL A 46 -7.76 1.73 12.93
N LEU A 47 -8.46 2.81 13.31
CA LEU A 47 -9.92 2.86 13.46
C LEU A 47 -10.60 3.67 12.34
N GLY A 48 -9.84 4.09 11.34
CA GLY A 48 -10.32 4.92 10.23
C GLY A 48 -10.59 4.11 8.97
N ARG A 49 -10.67 4.80 7.83
CA ARG A 49 -10.88 4.17 6.53
C ARG A 49 -9.59 3.50 6.07
N PHE A 50 -9.70 2.27 5.56
CA PHE A 50 -8.55 1.54 5.03
C PHE A 50 -7.87 2.26 3.86
N ALA A 51 -8.62 3.02 3.05
CA ALA A 51 -8.05 3.81 1.95
C ALA A 51 -7.02 4.84 2.45
N ASP A 52 -7.29 5.48 3.60
CA ASP A 52 -6.36 6.46 4.19
C ASP A 52 -5.10 5.75 4.71
N MET A 53 -5.26 4.58 5.36
CA MET A 53 -4.14 3.75 5.80
C MET A 53 -3.29 3.27 4.62
N LEU A 54 -3.92 2.74 3.56
CA LEU A 54 -3.25 2.26 2.36
C LEU A 54 -2.44 3.38 1.72
N ARG A 55 -2.99 4.59 1.59
CA ARG A 55 -2.24 5.75 1.08
C ARG A 55 -1.05 6.10 1.96
N ALA A 56 -1.23 6.12 3.28
CA ALA A 56 -0.15 6.41 4.22
C ALA A 56 0.98 5.38 4.08
N VAL A 57 0.64 4.09 4.03
CA VAL A 57 1.58 2.99 3.82
C VAL A 57 2.32 3.12 2.49
N GLN A 58 1.60 3.32 1.39
CA GLN A 58 2.15 3.36 0.02
C GLN A 58 2.97 4.63 -0.27
N ARG A 59 2.94 5.61 0.63
CA ARG A 59 3.79 6.81 0.61
C ARG A 59 4.89 6.77 1.66
N HIS A 60 4.86 5.82 2.59
CA HIS A 60 5.83 5.78 3.68
C HIS A 60 7.22 5.35 3.16
N PRO A 61 8.30 6.08 3.49
CA PRO A 61 9.67 5.76 3.07
C PRO A 61 10.08 4.31 3.34
N ALA A 62 9.69 3.75 4.49
CA ALA A 62 9.95 2.35 4.82
C ALA A 62 9.40 1.39 3.76
N MET A 63 8.16 1.59 3.31
CA MET A 63 7.51 0.76 2.30
C MET A 63 8.17 0.94 0.93
N LEU A 64 8.45 2.20 0.56
CA LEU A 64 9.10 2.52 -0.70
C LEU A 64 10.50 1.90 -0.79
N ILE A 65 11.28 1.93 0.29
CA ILE A 65 12.59 1.27 0.40
C ILE A 65 12.42 -0.26 0.34
N TYR A 66 11.50 -0.80 1.13
CA TYR A 66 11.29 -2.24 1.25
C TYR A 66 10.96 -2.88 -0.10
N LEU A 67 10.12 -2.23 -0.91
CA LEU A 67 9.71 -2.72 -2.23
C LEU A 67 10.45 -2.06 -3.37
N ASP A 68 11.56 -1.38 -3.07
CA ASP A 68 12.48 -0.78 -4.04
C ASP A 68 11.82 0.18 -5.04
N ASN A 69 10.74 0.85 -4.65
CA ASN A 69 9.98 1.73 -5.54
C ASN A 69 10.76 2.97 -5.95
N GLN A 70 11.76 3.40 -5.17
CA GLN A 70 12.67 4.47 -5.59
C GLN A 70 13.40 4.15 -6.91
N ARG A 71 13.55 2.85 -7.23
CA ARG A 71 14.16 2.39 -8.48
C ARG A 71 13.17 2.34 -9.64
N SER A 72 11.86 2.37 -9.37
CA SER A 72 10.82 2.43 -10.38
C SER A 72 10.79 3.81 -11.03
N VAL A 73 11.06 3.86 -12.34
CA VAL A 73 11.02 5.09 -13.15
C VAL A 73 10.15 4.84 -14.35
N GLY A 74 9.25 5.78 -14.64
CA GLY A 74 8.42 5.71 -15.83
C GLY A 74 9.29 5.66 -17.09
N PRO A 75 9.21 4.60 -17.92
CA PRO A 75 9.94 4.53 -19.18
C PRO A 75 9.68 5.73 -20.10
N GLY A 76 8.46 6.26 -20.12
CA GLY A 76 8.06 7.46 -20.85
C GLY A 76 8.38 8.78 -20.13
N SER A 77 8.89 8.74 -18.91
CA SER A 77 9.25 9.94 -18.15
C SER A 77 10.51 10.62 -18.70
N VAL A 78 10.72 11.90 -18.35
CA VAL A 78 11.95 12.65 -18.72
C VAL A 78 13.21 11.90 -18.27
N ALA A 79 13.20 11.34 -17.06
CA ALA A 79 14.31 10.58 -16.52
C ALA A 79 14.44 9.18 -17.17
N GLY A 80 13.32 8.50 -17.43
CA GLY A 80 13.29 7.19 -18.08
C GLY A 80 13.87 7.25 -19.49
N ALA A 81 13.34 8.14 -20.32
CA ALA A 81 13.76 8.32 -21.71
C ALA A 81 15.24 8.69 -21.86
N ARG A 82 15.79 9.47 -20.92
CA ARG A 82 17.21 9.90 -20.97
C ARG A 82 18.20 8.84 -20.50
N ARG A 83 17.79 7.96 -19.58
CA ARG A 83 18.70 7.06 -18.86
C ARG A 83 18.43 5.58 -19.12
N GLY A 84 17.43 5.25 -19.94
CA GLY A 84 17.02 3.87 -20.18
C GLY A 84 16.54 3.16 -18.92
N LEU A 85 15.89 3.89 -18.00
CA LEU A 85 15.36 3.33 -16.75
C LEU A 85 13.96 2.79 -16.98
N GLY A 86 13.60 1.75 -16.21
CA GLY A 86 12.32 1.08 -16.34
C GLY A 86 11.56 0.95 -15.01
N LEU A 87 10.43 0.26 -15.10
CA LEU A 87 9.56 -0.01 -13.97
C LEU A 87 10.18 -1.06 -13.04
N ASN A 88 10.02 -0.84 -11.73
CA ASN A 88 10.10 -1.89 -10.73
C ASN A 88 8.68 -2.19 -10.26
N GLU A 89 8.22 -3.42 -10.47
CA GLU A 89 6.83 -3.83 -10.24
C GLU A 89 6.56 -4.33 -8.82
N ASN A 90 7.58 -4.46 -7.96
CA ASN A 90 7.40 -5.09 -6.65
C ASN A 90 6.32 -4.38 -5.82
N LEU A 91 6.37 -3.04 -5.72
CA LEU A 91 5.34 -2.29 -4.98
C LEU A 91 3.94 -2.53 -5.54
N ALA A 92 3.80 -2.56 -6.86
CA ALA A 92 2.51 -2.78 -7.51
C ALA A 92 1.97 -4.19 -7.28
N ARG A 93 2.84 -5.21 -7.41
CA ARG A 93 2.48 -6.61 -7.16
C ARG A 93 2.01 -6.82 -5.73
N GLU A 94 2.78 -6.35 -4.75
CA GLU A 94 2.39 -6.46 -3.35
C GLU A 94 1.13 -5.65 -3.02
N THR A 95 0.97 -4.48 -3.65
CA THR A 95 -0.25 -3.68 -3.48
C THR A 95 -1.47 -4.44 -3.94
N LEU A 96 -1.45 -5.05 -5.13
CA LEU A 96 -2.58 -5.82 -5.66
C LEU A 96 -2.77 -7.11 -4.86
N GLU A 97 -1.70 -7.86 -4.60
CA GLU A 97 -1.75 -9.22 -4.07
C GLU A 97 -1.95 -9.25 -2.55
N LEU A 98 -1.02 -8.66 -1.80
CA LEU A 98 -0.97 -8.85 -0.35
C LEU A 98 -1.72 -7.76 0.40
N HIS A 99 -1.61 -6.52 -0.07
CA HIS A 99 -2.16 -5.35 0.61
C HIS A 99 -3.63 -5.08 0.27
N THR A 100 -4.14 -5.57 -0.86
CA THR A 100 -5.52 -5.28 -1.29
C THR A 100 -6.30 -6.50 -1.74
N LEU A 101 -6.26 -6.86 -3.03
CA LEU A 101 -7.23 -7.73 -3.66
C LEU A 101 -7.11 -9.21 -3.27
N GLY A 102 -5.94 -9.64 -2.77
CA GLY A 102 -5.61 -11.05 -2.61
C GLY A 102 -5.09 -11.66 -3.91
N VAL A 103 -4.44 -12.82 -3.83
CA VAL A 103 -3.88 -13.54 -5.00
C VAL A 103 -4.93 -13.87 -6.07
N ASP A 104 -6.16 -14.16 -5.66
CA ASP A 104 -7.30 -14.43 -6.55
C ASP A 104 -8.14 -13.17 -6.83
N GLY A 105 -7.52 -12.00 -6.71
CA GLY A 105 -8.17 -10.68 -6.80
C GLY A 105 -8.65 -10.27 -8.19
N GLY A 106 -8.40 -11.08 -9.22
CA GLY A 106 -8.86 -10.87 -10.60
C GLY A 106 -8.02 -9.89 -11.42
N TYR A 107 -6.81 -9.54 -10.97
CA TYR A 107 -5.86 -8.71 -11.72
C TYR A 107 -4.92 -9.58 -12.57
N GLY A 108 -4.42 -9.01 -13.67
CA GLY A 108 -3.41 -9.63 -14.53
C GLY A 108 -2.06 -8.90 -14.49
N GLN A 109 -1.09 -9.42 -15.24
CA GLN A 109 0.23 -8.78 -15.38
C GLN A 109 0.13 -7.35 -15.95
N ALA A 110 -0.82 -7.08 -16.84
CA ALA A 110 -1.06 -5.74 -17.37
C ALA A 110 -1.44 -4.73 -16.27
N ASP A 111 -2.25 -5.16 -15.31
CA ASP A 111 -2.64 -4.32 -14.15
C ASP A 111 -1.45 -4.06 -13.23
N VAL A 112 -0.58 -5.06 -13.04
CA VAL A 112 0.67 -4.90 -12.28
C VAL A 112 1.57 -3.85 -12.94
N THR A 113 1.80 -3.96 -14.25
CA THR A 113 2.64 -3.02 -15.00
C THR A 113 2.02 -1.62 -14.99
N ALA A 114 0.71 -1.49 -15.21
CA ALA A 114 0.01 -0.20 -15.21
C ALA A 114 -0.01 0.44 -13.81
N LEU A 115 -0.19 -0.35 -12.75
CA LEU A 115 -0.08 0.15 -11.38
C LEU A 115 1.36 0.57 -11.06
N ALA A 116 2.36 -0.21 -11.47
CA ALA A 116 3.76 0.16 -11.29
C ALA A 116 4.07 1.50 -11.94
N ALA A 117 3.56 1.72 -13.15
CA ALA A 117 3.68 2.97 -13.88
C ALA A 117 3.12 4.18 -13.10
N VAL A 118 1.88 4.10 -12.59
CA VAL A 118 1.29 5.22 -11.82
C VAL A 118 1.91 5.41 -10.42
N LEU A 119 2.67 4.43 -9.92
CA LEU A 119 3.41 4.53 -8.66
C LEU A 119 4.85 5.04 -8.84
N THR A 120 5.33 5.20 -10.08
CA THR A 120 6.66 5.79 -10.35
C THR A 120 6.76 7.23 -9.85
N GLY A 121 7.99 7.67 -9.60
CA GLY A 121 8.27 9.01 -9.07
C GLY A 121 8.07 9.16 -7.56
N ARG A 122 7.45 8.18 -6.89
CA ARG A 122 7.35 8.12 -5.42
C ARG A 122 8.67 7.65 -4.80
N GLY A 123 9.21 8.45 -3.89
CA GLY A 123 10.44 8.17 -3.15
C GLY A 123 10.48 8.91 -1.82
N TRP A 124 11.68 9.18 -1.33
CA TRP A 124 11.90 9.97 -0.13
C TRP A 124 13.03 10.98 -0.34
N VAL A 125 13.05 12.02 0.48
CA VAL A 125 14.16 12.97 0.53
C VAL A 125 15.38 12.26 1.09
N PRO A 126 16.50 12.15 0.35
CA PRO A 126 17.70 11.47 0.84
C PRO A 126 18.21 12.09 2.15
N PRO A 127 18.76 11.28 3.07
CA PRO A 127 19.38 11.80 4.28
C PRO A 127 20.60 12.64 3.90
N ARG A 128 20.50 13.96 4.10
CA ARG A 128 21.61 14.91 4.02
C ARG A 128 21.65 15.70 5.32
N ALA A 129 22.85 15.99 5.80
CA ALA A 129 23.09 16.54 7.14
C ALA A 129 22.41 17.91 7.38
N ASP A 130 22.02 18.62 6.32
CA ASP A 130 21.48 19.98 6.32
C ASP A 130 19.99 20.06 5.93
N ARG A 131 19.30 18.93 5.78
CA ARG A 131 17.90 18.88 5.30
C ARG A 131 16.94 18.47 6.42
N PRO A 132 16.13 19.40 6.97
CA PRO A 132 15.15 19.07 8.03
C PRO A 132 14.00 18.18 7.52
N ASP A 133 13.83 18.05 6.21
CA ASP A 133 12.88 17.17 5.55
C ASP A 133 13.48 15.81 5.14
N ALA A 134 14.74 15.54 5.50
CA ALA A 134 15.38 14.25 5.25
C ALA A 134 14.51 13.08 5.73
N GLY A 135 14.39 12.07 4.88
CA GLY A 135 13.58 10.89 5.13
C GLY A 135 12.08 11.08 4.90
N ARG A 136 11.56 12.27 4.57
CA ARG A 136 10.14 12.45 4.24
C ARG A 136 9.80 11.97 2.83
N PHE A 137 8.53 11.63 2.59
CA PHE A 137 8.02 11.31 1.26
C PHE A 137 8.32 12.42 0.26
N LEU A 138 8.67 12.02 -0.97
CA LEU A 138 8.90 12.92 -2.09
C LEU A 138 8.24 12.35 -3.35
N PHE A 139 7.58 13.21 -4.11
CA PHE A 139 7.14 12.88 -5.46
C PHE A 139 8.00 13.63 -6.49
N SER A 140 8.51 12.92 -7.49
CA SER A 140 9.33 13.46 -8.57
C SER A 140 8.59 13.34 -9.91
N PRO A 141 7.97 14.42 -10.40
CA PRO A 141 7.26 14.42 -11.69
C PRO A 141 8.15 13.98 -12.86
N ASN A 142 9.43 14.33 -12.85
CA ASN A 142 10.38 13.94 -13.90
C ASN A 142 10.66 12.43 -13.98
N ARG A 143 10.34 11.67 -12.92
CA ARG A 143 10.50 10.22 -12.85
C ARG A 143 9.17 9.48 -13.01
N HIS A 144 8.05 10.19 -13.04
CA HIS A 144 6.72 9.63 -13.11
C HIS A 144 6.33 9.32 -14.56
N GLU A 145 5.70 8.16 -14.79
CA GLU A 145 5.17 7.79 -16.09
C GLU A 145 4.04 8.76 -16.49
N PRO A 146 4.13 9.43 -17.65
CA PRO A 146 3.08 10.31 -18.11
C PRO A 146 1.94 9.51 -18.76
N GLY A 147 0.77 10.15 -18.84
CA GLY A 147 -0.35 9.63 -19.62
C GLY A 147 -1.40 8.88 -18.80
N PRO A 148 -2.51 8.48 -19.44
CA PRO A 148 -3.56 7.72 -18.79
C PRO A 148 -3.10 6.29 -18.52
N ALA A 149 -3.65 5.66 -17.49
CA ALA A 149 -3.41 4.26 -17.16
C ALA A 149 -4.73 3.52 -17.01
N THR A 150 -4.81 2.29 -17.54
CA THR A 150 -5.96 1.41 -17.34
C THR A 150 -5.58 0.32 -16.35
N ILE A 151 -6.31 0.24 -15.24
CA ILE A 151 -6.14 -0.78 -14.20
C ILE A 151 -7.52 -1.36 -13.89
N LEU A 152 -7.65 -2.69 -13.92
CA LEU A 152 -8.89 -3.43 -13.68
C LEU A 152 -10.05 -2.94 -14.56
N GLY A 153 -9.77 -2.67 -15.83
CA GLY A 153 -10.75 -2.18 -16.80
C GLY A 153 -11.20 -0.73 -16.60
N ARG A 154 -10.63 0.00 -15.63
CA ARG A 154 -10.90 1.42 -15.39
C ARG A 154 -9.71 2.29 -15.82
N THR A 155 -10.00 3.31 -16.61
CA THR A 155 -9.02 4.32 -17.02
C THR A 155 -8.92 5.44 -15.96
N TYR A 156 -7.69 5.82 -15.63
CA TYR A 156 -7.33 6.93 -14.76
C TYR A 156 -6.57 7.97 -15.57
N GLU A 157 -7.12 9.18 -15.65
CA GLU A 157 -6.52 10.29 -16.37
C GLU A 157 -5.17 10.72 -15.78
N PRO A 158 -4.27 11.31 -16.60
CA PRO A 158 -2.98 11.78 -16.12
C PRO A 158 -3.15 12.79 -14.98
N GLY A 159 -2.47 12.55 -13.87
CA GLY A 159 -2.59 13.40 -12.68
C GLY A 159 -1.36 13.39 -11.79
N GLY A 160 -0.25 12.77 -12.20
CA GLY A 160 0.94 12.68 -11.36
C GLY A 160 0.69 11.86 -10.10
N LEU A 161 0.95 12.46 -8.94
CA LEU A 161 0.80 11.78 -7.65
C LEU A 161 -0.66 11.38 -7.39
N GLU A 162 -1.60 12.25 -7.75
CA GLU A 162 -3.03 12.11 -7.58
C GLU A 162 -3.60 10.95 -8.40
N GLN A 163 -3.02 10.66 -9.57
CA GLN A 163 -3.43 9.52 -10.40
C GLN A 163 -3.21 8.20 -9.66
N GLY A 164 -2.00 7.98 -9.12
CA GLY A 164 -1.71 6.79 -8.32
C GLY A 164 -2.58 6.70 -7.06
N ASP A 165 -2.85 7.84 -6.41
CA ASP A 165 -3.72 7.89 -5.23
C ASP A 165 -5.19 7.58 -5.52
N ALA A 166 -5.69 7.94 -6.70
CA ALA A 166 -7.02 7.58 -7.16
C ALA A 166 -7.13 6.06 -7.41
N VAL A 167 -6.06 5.44 -7.93
CA VAL A 167 -5.99 3.99 -8.10
C VAL A 167 -5.98 3.28 -6.74
N LEU A 168 -5.14 3.72 -5.79
CA LEU A 168 -5.11 3.16 -4.44
C LEU A 168 -6.48 3.24 -3.74
N ASP A 169 -7.17 4.37 -3.90
CA ASP A 169 -8.52 4.53 -3.38
C ASP A 169 -9.54 3.56 -3.97
N ALA A 170 -9.44 3.29 -5.27
CA ALA A 170 -10.31 2.33 -5.94
C ALA A 170 -10.01 0.90 -5.51
N LEU A 171 -8.73 0.55 -5.37
CA LEU A 171 -8.30 -0.76 -4.84
C LEU A 171 -8.79 -0.97 -3.40
N ALA A 172 -8.67 0.04 -2.54
CA ALA A 172 -9.18 -0.03 -1.18
C ALA A 172 -10.69 -0.28 -1.12
N ARG A 173 -11.46 0.26 -2.07
CA ARG A 173 -12.93 0.08 -2.14
C ARG A 173 -13.36 -1.14 -2.95
N HIS A 174 -12.43 -1.90 -3.52
CA HIS A 174 -12.76 -3.04 -4.34
C HIS A 174 -13.40 -4.16 -3.50
N PRO A 175 -14.45 -4.85 -4.00
CA PRO A 175 -15.08 -5.96 -3.27
C PRO A 175 -14.12 -7.08 -2.87
N ALA A 176 -13.12 -7.37 -3.72
CA ALA A 176 -12.09 -8.36 -3.39
C ALA A 176 -11.24 -7.93 -2.19
N THR A 177 -10.90 -6.64 -2.06
CA THR A 177 -10.19 -6.10 -0.90
C THR A 177 -10.99 -6.25 0.39
N ALA A 178 -12.28 -5.91 0.34
CA ALA A 178 -13.18 -6.09 1.48
C ALA A 178 -13.20 -7.56 1.94
N HIS A 179 -13.31 -8.48 0.99
CA HIS A 179 -13.34 -9.92 1.26
C HIS A 179 -12.00 -10.47 1.77
N HIS A 180 -10.88 -10.03 1.18
CA HIS A 180 -9.53 -10.40 1.59
C HIS A 180 -9.24 -9.97 3.04
N LEU A 181 -9.47 -8.69 3.35
CA LEU A 181 -9.28 -8.16 4.69
C LEU A 181 -10.24 -8.80 5.70
N ALA A 182 -11.51 -8.96 5.35
CA ALA A 182 -12.49 -9.61 6.21
C ALA A 182 -12.08 -11.03 6.60
N ARG A 183 -11.55 -11.82 5.65
CA ARG A 183 -11.04 -13.16 5.95
C ARG A 183 -9.81 -13.13 6.84
N LYS A 184 -8.84 -12.25 6.57
CA LYS A 184 -7.64 -12.12 7.43
C LYS A 184 -8.02 -11.69 8.85
N LEU A 185 -8.96 -10.76 9.00
CA LEU A 185 -9.47 -10.33 10.30
C LEU A 185 -10.24 -11.44 11.01
N ALA A 186 -11.14 -12.15 10.32
CA ALA A 186 -11.85 -13.28 10.88
C ALA A 186 -10.87 -14.38 11.35
N THR A 187 -9.84 -14.65 10.55
CA THR A 187 -8.77 -15.60 10.90
C THR A 187 -8.06 -15.16 12.18
N HIS A 188 -7.68 -13.88 12.26
CA HIS A 188 -6.93 -13.33 13.39
C HIS A 188 -7.73 -13.24 14.71
N PHE A 189 -9.04 -12.99 14.63
CA PHE A 189 -9.88 -12.69 15.80
C PHE A 189 -10.86 -13.80 16.19
N ILE A 190 -11.17 -14.74 15.28
CA ILE A 190 -12.21 -15.75 15.50
C ILE A 190 -11.58 -17.15 15.56
N ALA A 191 -11.04 -17.66 14.46
CA ALA A 191 -10.46 -18.99 14.34
C ALA A 191 -9.62 -19.11 13.06
N ASP A 192 -8.65 -20.03 13.02
CA ASP A 192 -7.79 -20.26 11.84
C ASP A 192 -8.59 -20.59 10.56
N ASP A 193 -9.71 -21.30 10.72
CA ASP A 193 -10.72 -21.53 9.66
C ASP A 193 -12.04 -20.85 10.07
N PRO A 194 -12.22 -19.55 9.74
CA PRO A 194 -13.38 -18.80 10.21
C PRO A 194 -14.63 -19.13 9.37
N PRO A 195 -15.83 -19.20 9.99
CA PRO A 195 -17.07 -19.46 9.24
C PRO A 195 -17.33 -18.40 8.16
N ASP A 196 -17.77 -18.83 6.97
CA ASP A 196 -18.06 -17.93 5.84
C ASP A 196 -19.04 -16.80 6.20
N GLY A 197 -20.03 -17.10 7.05
CA GLY A 197 -20.98 -16.09 7.53
C GLY A 197 -20.32 -14.96 8.33
N ALA A 198 -19.22 -15.24 9.06
CA ALA A 198 -18.46 -14.21 9.76
C ALA A 198 -17.67 -13.34 8.78
N VAL A 199 -17.01 -13.96 7.79
CA VAL A 199 -16.29 -13.25 6.73
C VAL A 199 -17.24 -12.35 5.94
N ALA A 200 -18.41 -12.86 5.55
CA ALA A 200 -19.41 -12.10 4.81
C ALA A 200 -19.89 -10.85 5.59
N ARG A 201 -20.17 -11.00 6.89
CA ARG A 201 -20.57 -9.86 7.74
C ARG A 201 -19.48 -8.80 7.85
N LEU A 202 -18.23 -9.21 8.06
CA LEU A 202 -17.09 -8.28 8.12
C LEU A 202 -16.86 -7.58 6.78
N ALA A 203 -16.97 -8.29 5.66
CA ALA A 203 -16.82 -7.71 4.33
C ALA A 203 -17.92 -6.69 4.00
N THR A 204 -19.15 -6.91 4.48
CA THR A 204 -20.24 -5.94 4.36
C THR A 204 -19.95 -4.70 5.21
N ALA A 205 -19.62 -4.88 6.49
CA ALA A 205 -19.29 -3.76 7.38
C ALA A 205 -18.13 -2.90 6.84
N TYR A 206 -17.10 -3.54 6.26
CA TYR A 206 -15.99 -2.84 5.60
C TYR A 206 -16.43 -1.94 4.44
N ARG A 207 -17.45 -2.34 3.67
CA ARG A 207 -17.92 -1.57 2.51
C ARG A 207 -18.88 -0.44 2.90
N GLU A 208 -19.50 -0.53 4.06
CA GLU A 208 -20.49 0.44 4.56
C GLU A 208 -19.86 1.59 5.37
N GLY A 209 -18.63 1.41 5.88
CA GLY A 209 -17.84 2.43 6.57
C GLY A 209 -16.79 3.09 5.69
#